data_AF-A0A7K2WUX0-F1
#
_entry.id   AF-A0A7K2WUX0-F1
#
_cell.length_a   1.000
_cell.length_b   1.000
_cell.length_c   1.000
_cell.angle_alpha   90.00
_cell.angle_beta   90.00
_cell.angle_gamma   90.00
#
_symmetry.space_group_name_H-M   'P 1'
#
loop_
_entity.id
_entity.type
_entity.pdbx_description
1 polymer ?
#
loop_
_entity_poly.entity_id
_entity_poly.type
_entity_poly.pdbx_seq_one_letter_code
_entity_poly.pdbx_strand_id
1 'polypeptide(L)'
;PLGQSTTAVGRLADVAPTAVGGSLAPALGAFAVVYGVPVMGFALLWLALSAALVVRALRRGMPFSLGWWAFTFPIGTCVTGAEALAHRTGPVAFQWLAVGLFALLVTAWVTVFAGTVRGLIGGALLAGPQAPRPGTARTR
;
A
#
# COMPACT_ATOMS: atom_id res chain seq x y z
N PRO A 1 0.95 -0.98 7.18
CA PRO A 1 0.78 -0.30 8.49
C PRO A 1 1.58 1.01 8.61
N LEU A 2 2.79 1.09 8.04
CA LEU A 2 3.66 2.27 8.17
C LEU A 2 3.05 3.55 7.57
N GLY A 3 2.51 3.49 6.35
CA GLY A 3 1.83 4.64 5.76
C GLY A 3 0.58 5.09 6.55
N GLN A 4 -0.14 4.13 7.15
CA GLN A 4 -1.27 4.45 8.02
C GLN A 4 -0.84 5.11 9.32
N SER A 5 0.30 4.71 9.92
CA SER A 5 0.78 5.39 11.13
C SER A 5 1.19 6.83 10.84
N THR A 6 1.88 7.08 9.72
CA THR A 6 2.16 8.45 9.25
C THR A 6 0.87 9.25 9.04
N THR A 7 -0.13 8.64 8.39
CA THR A 7 -1.44 9.28 8.18
C THR A 7 -2.11 9.64 9.52
N ALA A 8 -2.13 8.70 10.47
CA ALA A 8 -2.77 8.88 11.77
C ALA A 8 -2.13 10.01 12.57
N VAL A 9 -0.79 10.06 12.62
CA VAL A 9 -0.08 11.12 13.34
C VAL A 9 -0.30 12.48 12.66
N GLY A 10 -0.33 12.53 11.33
CA GLY A 10 -0.67 13.74 10.58
C GLY A 10 -2.07 14.26 10.94
N ARG A 11 -3.08 13.40 10.90
CA ARG A 11 -4.46 13.77 11.24
C ARG A 11 -4.62 14.18 12.70
N LEU A 12 -3.90 13.55 13.62
CA LEU A 12 -3.87 13.98 15.03
C LEU A 12 -3.31 15.40 15.15
N ALA A 13 -2.25 15.71 14.41
CA ALA A 13 -1.66 17.04 14.41
C ALA A 13 -2.54 18.11 13.73
N ASP A 14 -3.44 17.72 12.82
CA ASP A 14 -4.38 18.64 12.17
C ASP A 14 -5.52 19.08 13.11
N VAL A 15 -6.01 18.18 13.96
CA VAL A 15 -7.07 18.49 14.93
C VAL A 15 -6.55 19.07 16.25
N ALA A 16 -5.24 18.98 16.49
CA ALA A 16 -4.61 19.42 17.74
C ALA A 16 -4.92 20.88 18.13
N PRO A 17 -4.92 21.88 17.22
CA PRO A 17 -5.18 23.28 17.59
C PRO A 17 -6.56 23.52 18.23
N THR A 18 -7.55 22.68 17.94
CA THR A 18 -8.92 22.78 18.46
C THR A 18 -9.23 21.77 19.55
N ALA A 19 -8.43 20.71 19.67
CA ALA A 19 -8.69 19.60 20.59
C ALA A 19 -7.83 19.65 21.86
N VAL A 20 -6.65 20.28 21.82
CA VAL A 20 -5.73 20.36 22.96
C VAL A 20 -5.24 21.79 23.17
N GLY A 21 -4.99 22.17 24.43
CA GLY A 21 -4.50 23.50 24.79
C GLY A 21 -2.98 23.62 24.87
N GLY A 22 -2.48 24.86 24.85
CA GLY A 22 -1.10 25.20 25.18
C GLY A 22 -0.04 24.68 24.20
N SER A 23 1.12 24.29 24.72
CA SER A 23 2.29 23.86 23.94
C SER A 23 2.14 22.50 23.25
N LEU A 24 1.09 21.74 23.57
CA LEU A 24 0.89 20.39 23.02
C LEU A 24 0.50 20.41 21.54
N ALA A 25 -0.27 21.40 21.09
CA ALA A 25 -0.67 21.53 19.69
C ALA A 25 0.53 21.71 18.72
N PRO A 26 1.45 22.67 18.95
CA PRO A 26 2.65 22.77 18.10
C PRO A 26 3.59 21.57 18.26
N ALA A 27 3.68 20.96 19.45
CA ALA A 27 4.49 19.75 19.66
C ALA A 27 4.00 18.56 18.83
N LEU A 28 2.68 18.32 18.75
CA LEU A 28 2.09 17.29 17.89
C LEU A 28 2.36 17.57 16.41
N GLY A 29 2.38 18.84 16.01
CA GLY A 29 2.77 19.24 14.66
C GLY A 29 4.21 18.88 14.30
N ALA A 30 5.16 19.19 15.19
CA ALA A 30 6.56 18.81 15.01
C ALA A 30 6.73 17.29 15.02
N PHE A 31 6.05 16.60 15.93
CA PHE A 31 6.06 15.14 16.02
C PHE A 31 5.60 14.48 14.73
N ALA A 32 4.53 14.97 14.10
CA ALA A 32 4.03 14.43 12.83
C ALA A 32 5.09 14.45 11.72
N VAL A 33 5.92 15.48 11.66
CA VAL A 33 7.01 15.57 10.67
C VAL A 33 8.18 14.68 11.06
N VAL A 34 8.69 14.81 12.29
CA VAL A 34 9.89 14.08 12.77
C VAL A 34 9.67 12.57 12.77
N TYR A 35 8.46 12.11 13.11
CA TYR A 35 8.07 10.71 13.03
C TYR A 35 7.70 10.30 11.60
N GLY A 36 6.89 11.10 10.91
CA GLY A 36 6.26 10.72 9.66
C GLY A 36 7.25 10.56 8.51
N VAL A 37 8.25 11.45 8.40
CA VAL A 37 9.26 11.42 7.32
C VAL A 37 10.09 10.13 7.31
N PRO A 38 10.76 9.71 8.41
CA PRO A 38 11.54 8.47 8.40
C PRO A 38 10.67 7.22 8.24
N VAL A 39 9.47 7.20 8.84
CA VAL A 39 8.53 6.08 8.69
C VAL A 39 8.05 5.95 7.25
N MET A 40 7.77 7.08 6.58
CA MET A 40 7.44 7.10 5.16
C MET A 40 8.61 6.59 4.32
N GLY A 41 9.84 7.03 4.59
CA GLY A 41 11.04 6.53 3.89
C GLY A 41 11.18 5.01 4.00
N PHE A 42 10.97 4.45 5.19
CA PHE A 42 10.99 3.00 5.39
C PHE A 42 9.83 2.29 4.68
N ALA A 43 8.63 2.88 4.68
CA ALA A 43 7.49 2.37 3.92
C ALA A 43 7.77 2.29 2.41
N LEU A 44 8.39 3.33 1.86
CA LEU A 44 8.78 3.39 0.44
C LEU A 44 9.86 2.38 0.08
N LEU A 45 10.88 2.21 0.94
CA LEU A 45 11.89 1.16 0.77
C LEU A 45 11.22 -0.22 0.69
N TRP A 46 10.33 -0.51 1.63
CA TRP A 46 9.62 -1.80 1.65
C TRP A 46 8.71 -1.99 0.44
N LEU A 47 8.05 -0.91 0.00
CA LEU A 47 7.23 -0.91 -1.21
C LEU A 47 8.08 -1.21 -2.44
N ALA A 48 9.25 -0.59 -2.58
CA ALA A 48 10.17 -0.83 -3.68
C ALA A 48 10.67 -2.28 -3.71
N LEU A 49 11.03 -2.84 -2.55
CA LEU A 49 11.42 -4.25 -2.44
C LEU A 49 10.27 -5.18 -2.83
N SER A 50 9.07 -4.91 -2.33
CA SER A 50 7.87 -5.68 -2.67
C SER A 50 7.58 -5.63 -4.17
N ALA A 51 7.67 -4.45 -4.79
CA ALA A 51 7.49 -4.27 -6.24
C ALA A 51 8.56 -5.05 -7.03
N ALA A 52 9.83 -5.01 -6.61
CA ALA A 52 10.90 -5.78 -7.26
C ALA A 52 10.65 -7.29 -7.19
N LEU A 53 10.18 -7.80 -6.05
CA LEU A 53 9.83 -9.22 -5.89
C LEU A 53 8.63 -9.61 -6.76
N VAL A 54 7.61 -8.76 -6.84
CA VAL A 54 6.46 -8.97 -7.74
C VAL A 54 6.92 -8.99 -9.19
N VAL A 55 7.67 -7.98 -9.65
CA VAL A 55 8.21 -7.93 -11.03
C VAL A 55 9.02 -9.18 -11.34
N ARG A 56 9.85 -9.65 -10.39
CA ARG A 56 10.61 -10.89 -10.53
C ARG A 56 9.70 -12.12 -10.65
N ALA A 57 8.64 -12.21 -9.85
CA ALA A 57 7.68 -13.30 -9.91
C ALA A 57 6.89 -13.30 -11.22
N LEU A 58 6.48 -12.12 -11.71
CA LEU A 58 5.81 -11.95 -13.00
C LEU A 58 6.70 -12.41 -14.16
N ARG A 59 7.99 -12.03 -14.15
CA ARG A 59 8.97 -12.49 -15.14
C ARG A 59 9.19 -14.00 -15.12
N ARG A 60 8.83 -14.68 -14.02
CA ARG A 60 8.88 -16.14 -13.87
C ARG A 60 7.53 -16.82 -14.17
N GLY A 61 6.57 -16.08 -14.73
CA GLY A 61 5.27 -16.63 -15.15
C GLY A 61 4.27 -16.81 -14.00
N MET A 62 4.38 -16.04 -12.91
CA MET A 62 3.40 -16.09 -11.83
C MET A 62 1.99 -15.79 -12.38
N PRO A 63 1.04 -16.72 -12.25
CA PRO A 63 -0.32 -16.51 -12.73
C PRO A 63 -1.04 -15.47 -11.87
N PHE A 64 -2.07 -14.86 -12.46
CA PHE A 64 -3.00 -14.02 -11.72
C PHE A 64 -3.70 -14.81 -10.61
N SER A 65 -3.86 -14.19 -9.45
CA SER A 65 -4.71 -14.70 -8.38
C SER A 65 -5.47 -13.54 -7.72
N LEU A 66 -6.61 -13.84 -7.09
CA LEU A 66 -7.37 -12.84 -6.33
C LEU A 66 -6.54 -12.19 -5.21
N GLY A 67 -5.49 -12.87 -4.72
CA GLY A 67 -4.57 -12.34 -3.72
C GLY A 67 -3.84 -11.06 -4.16
N TRP A 68 -3.80 -10.76 -5.46
CA TRP A 68 -3.21 -9.51 -5.95
C TRP A 68 -3.97 -8.25 -5.48
N TRP A 69 -5.24 -8.37 -5.09
CA TRP A 69 -5.97 -7.28 -4.44
C TRP A 69 -5.26 -6.75 -3.19
N ALA A 70 -4.49 -7.60 -2.50
CA ALA A 70 -3.74 -7.22 -1.32
C ALA A 70 -2.71 -6.11 -1.56
N PHE A 71 -2.26 -5.87 -2.81
CA PHE A 71 -1.30 -4.80 -3.12
C PHE A 71 -1.91 -3.39 -3.03
N THR A 72 -3.21 -3.25 -3.26
CA THR A 72 -3.87 -1.95 -3.28
C THR A 72 -3.81 -1.26 -1.92
N PHE A 73 -3.94 -2.02 -0.83
CA PHE A 73 -3.92 -1.46 0.51
C PHE A 73 -2.56 -0.85 0.87
N PRO A 74 -1.41 -1.57 0.87
CA PRO A 74 -0.11 -0.97 1.15
C PRO A 74 0.21 0.27 0.31
N ILE A 75 -0.09 0.25 -1.00
CA ILE A 75 0.12 1.41 -1.87
C ILE A 75 -0.76 2.58 -1.42
N GLY A 76 -2.07 2.34 -1.21
CA GLY A 76 -3.00 3.35 -0.73
C GLY A 76 -2.57 3.98 0.60
N THR A 77 -2.05 3.17 1.53
CA THR A 77 -1.54 3.72 2.80
C THR A 77 -0.31 4.61 2.63
N CYS A 78 0.53 4.34 1.62
CA CYS A 78 1.65 5.21 1.30
C CYS A 78 1.17 6.53 0.66
N VAL A 79 0.14 6.49 -0.18
CA VAL A 79 -0.51 7.68 -0.75
C VAL A 79 -1.00 8.61 0.36
N THR A 80 -1.82 8.09 1.29
CA THR A 80 -2.40 8.93 2.37
C THR A 80 -1.33 9.44 3.33
N GLY A 81 -0.30 8.65 3.61
CA GLY A 81 0.80 9.11 4.46
C GLY A 81 1.65 10.19 3.79
N ALA A 82 1.87 10.10 2.46
CA ALA A 82 2.60 11.11 1.70
C ALA A 82 1.79 12.42 1.60
N GLU A 83 0.48 12.32 1.42
CA GLU A 83 -0.45 13.47 1.46
C GLU A 83 -0.42 14.16 2.83
N ALA A 84 -0.49 13.40 3.93
CA ALA A 84 -0.41 13.96 5.28
C ALA A 84 0.90 14.73 5.52
N LEU A 85 2.03 14.25 4.98
CA LEU A 85 3.31 14.96 5.05
C LEU A 85 3.34 16.19 4.14
N ALA A 86 2.76 16.12 2.95
CA ALA A 86 2.70 17.22 1.99
C ALA A 86 1.99 18.45 2.57
N HIS A 87 0.88 18.24 3.27
CA HIS A 87 0.13 19.32 3.93
C HIS A 87 0.92 20.04 5.02
N ARG A 88 1.91 19.38 5.64
CA ARG A 88 2.61 19.89 6.83
C ARG A 88 3.99 20.44 6.56
N THR A 89 4.71 19.86 5.60
CA THR A 89 6.09 20.23 5.34
C THR A 89 6.19 21.34 4.30
N GLY A 90 5.31 21.35 3.30
CA GLY A 90 5.33 22.35 2.22
C GLY A 90 6.19 22.03 0.97
N PRO A 91 7.19 21.11 0.95
CA PRO A 91 7.85 20.76 -0.29
C PRO A 91 6.89 20.12 -1.28
N VAL A 92 6.96 20.63 -2.50
CA VAL A 92 6.36 20.07 -3.71
C VAL A 92 6.76 18.58 -3.91
N ALA A 93 7.88 18.13 -3.32
CA ALA A 93 8.32 16.73 -3.37
C ALA A 93 7.31 15.72 -2.78
N PHE A 94 6.71 16.00 -1.62
CA PHE A 94 5.72 15.07 -1.03
C PHE A 94 4.40 15.06 -1.80
N GLN A 95 4.05 16.18 -2.45
CA GLN A 95 2.89 16.25 -3.35
C GLN A 95 3.12 15.37 -4.59
N TRP A 96 4.26 15.50 -5.25
CA TRP A 96 4.62 14.63 -6.39
C TRP A 96 4.72 13.17 -5.99
N LEU A 97 5.25 12.87 -4.80
CA LEU A 97 5.27 11.52 -4.27
C LEU A 97 3.85 10.97 -4.11
N ALA A 98 2.93 11.73 -3.50
CA ALA A 98 1.54 11.33 -3.33
C ALA A 98 0.86 11.06 -4.68
N VAL A 99 1.04 11.96 -5.66
CA VAL A 99 0.51 11.80 -7.03
C VAL A 99 1.09 10.56 -7.72
N GLY A 100 2.41 10.36 -7.64
CA GLY A 100 3.07 9.19 -8.24
C GLY A 100 2.61 7.87 -7.63
N LEU A 101 2.49 7.81 -6.29
CA LEU A 101 1.95 6.66 -5.58
C LEU A 101 0.47 6.41 -5.93
N PHE A 102 -0.30 7.48 -6.13
CA PHE A 102 -1.70 7.37 -6.54
C PHE A 102 -1.84 6.84 -7.97
N ALA A 103 -1.01 7.32 -8.90
CA ALA A 103 -0.96 6.77 -10.26
C ALA A 103 -0.56 5.28 -10.26
N LEU A 104 0.40 4.89 -9.40
CA LEU A 104 0.75 3.49 -9.19
C LEU A 104 -0.44 2.68 -8.65
N LEU A 105 -1.17 3.22 -7.66
CA LEU A 105 -2.36 2.59 -7.10
C LEU A 105 -3.43 2.34 -8.17
N VAL A 106 -3.75 3.36 -8.97
CA VAL A 106 -4.74 3.26 -10.05
C VAL A 106 -4.30 2.21 -11.08
N THR A 107 -3.03 2.21 -11.46
CA THR A 107 -2.48 1.22 -12.40
C THR A 107 -2.60 -0.21 -11.85
N ALA A 108 -2.23 -0.41 -10.59
CA ALA A 108 -2.37 -1.71 -9.92
C ALA A 108 -3.84 -2.13 -9.83
N TRP A 109 -4.73 -1.22 -9.44
CA TRP A 109 -6.16 -1.46 -9.34
C TRP A 109 -6.75 -1.90 -10.68
N VAL A 110 -6.50 -1.15 -11.76
CA VAL A 110 -6.99 -1.46 -13.11
C VAL A 110 -6.47 -2.82 -13.59
N THR A 111 -5.20 -3.12 -13.31
CA THR A 111 -4.58 -4.42 -13.68
C THR A 111 -5.27 -5.58 -12.99
N VAL A 112 -5.47 -5.47 -11.67
CA VAL A 112 -6.11 -6.53 -10.87
C VAL A 112 -7.59 -6.66 -11.24
N PHE A 113 -8.30 -5.54 -11.41
CA PHE A 113 -9.69 -5.51 -11.83
C PHE A 113 -9.90 -6.21 -13.19
N ALA A 114 -9.08 -5.87 -14.20
CA ALA A 114 -9.14 -6.52 -15.50
C ALA A 114 -8.82 -8.03 -15.42
N GLY A 115 -7.87 -8.43 -14.56
CA GLY A 115 -7.59 -9.83 -14.25
C GLY A 115 -8.78 -10.55 -13.62
N THR A 116 -9.44 -9.92 -12.65
CA THR A 116 -10.65 -10.44 -12.01
C THR A 116 -11.79 -10.60 -13.02
N VAL A 117 -12.10 -9.57 -13.82
CA VAL A 117 -13.16 -9.62 -14.83
C VAL A 117 -12.88 -10.75 -15.83
N ARG A 118 -11.64 -10.86 -16.34
CA ARG A 118 -11.26 -11.96 -17.25
C ARG A 118 -11.42 -13.34 -16.60
N GLY A 119 -11.01 -13.47 -15.34
CA GLY A 119 -11.13 -14.72 -14.59
C GLY A 119 -12.57 -15.12 -14.26
N LEU A 120 -13.47 -14.13 -14.08
CA LEU A 120 -14.90 -14.35 -13.90
C LEU A 120 -15.58 -14.76 -15.21
N ILE A 121 -15.34 -14.03 -16.30
CA ILE A 121 -15.88 -14.35 -17.63
C ILE A 121 -15.41 -15.74 -18.10
N GLY A 122 -14.14 -16.09 -17.84
CA GLY A 122 -13.58 -17.39 -18.18
C GLY A 122 -13.95 -18.54 -17.24
N GLY A 123 -14.75 -18.30 -16.19
CA GLY A 123 -15.16 -19.31 -15.20
C GLY A 123 -14.05 -19.84 -14.28
N ALA A 124 -12.79 -19.52 -14.54
CA ALA A 124 -11.63 -20.00 -13.80
C ALA A 124 -11.60 -19.57 -12.33
N LEU A 125 -12.16 -18.40 -12.00
CA LEU A 125 -12.27 -17.93 -10.60
C LEU A 125 -13.43 -18.57 -9.83
N LEU A 126 -14.43 -19.11 -10.54
CA LEU A 126 -15.59 -19.79 -9.94
C LEU A 126 -15.39 -21.31 -9.86
N ALA A 127 -14.43 -21.85 -10.61
CA ALA A 127 -14.01 -23.24 -10.49
C ALA A 127 -13.47 -23.48 -9.08
N GLY A 128 -14.18 -24.31 -8.29
CA GLY A 128 -13.78 -24.65 -6.93
C GLY A 128 -12.37 -25.28 -6.86
N PRO A 129 -11.77 -25.36 -5.66
CA PRO A 129 -10.43 -25.91 -5.48
C PRO A 129 -10.33 -27.29 -6.12
N GLN A 130 -9.35 -27.49 -7.01
CA GLN A 130 -9.11 -28.83 -7.55
C GLN A 130 -8.67 -29.75 -6.41
N ALA A 131 -9.35 -30.88 -6.25
CA ALA A 131 -9.01 -31.87 -5.24
C ALA A 131 -7.52 -32.26 -5.38
N PRO A 132 -6.78 -32.39 -4.26
CA PRO A 132 -5.39 -32.83 -4.31
C PRO A 132 -5.29 -34.14 -5.10
N ARG A 133 -4.40 -34.19 -6.10
CA ARG A 133 -4.14 -35.44 -6.82
C ARG A 133 -3.68 -36.49 -5.79
N PRO A 134 -4.26 -37.71 -5.78
CA PRO A 134 -3.81 -38.76 -4.89
C PRO A 134 -2.31 -38.96 -5.06
N GLY A 135 -1.55 -38.71 -4.00
CA GLY A 135 -0.12 -38.99 -4.00
C GLY A 135 0.05 -40.49 -4.15
N THR A 136 0.70 -40.93 -5.23
CA THR A 136 1.11 -42.33 -5.36
C THR A 136 2.14 -42.61 -4.27
N ALA A 137 1.68 -43.13 -3.13
CA ALA A 137 2.55 -43.70 -2.12
C ALA A 137 3.27 -44.90 -2.75
N ARG A 138 4.50 -44.68 -3.23
CA ARG A 138 5.41 -45.78 -3.53
C ARG A 138 5.86 -46.37 -2.20
N THR A 139 5.20 -47.44 -1.77
CA THR A 139 5.74 -48.35 -0.77
C THR A 139 6.98 -49.03 -1.35
N ARG A 140 8.13 -48.87 -0.69
CA ARG A 140 9.31 -49.73 -0.85
C ARG A 140 9.46 -50.57 0.40
#